data_AF-A0A0W0V292-F1
#
_entry.id   AF-A0A0W0V292-F1
#
_cell.length_a   1.000
_cell.length_b   1.000
_cell.length_c   1.000
_cell.angle_alpha   90.00
_cell.angle_beta   90.00
_cell.angle_gamma   90.00
#
_symmetry.space_group_name_H-M   'P 1'
#
loop_
_entity.id
_entity.type
_entity.pdbx_description
1 polymer ?
#
loop_
_entity_poly.entity_id
_entity_poly.type
_entity_poly.pdbx_seq_one_letter_code
_entity_poly.pdbx_strand_id
1 'polypeptide(L)'
;MTNETKTKAYKCLQALLRGEVIHRKKLGDMGIADTNDSLHSYASYLRNQRFIPVESSKNPDGTCDYFMSPKEITRYKNPELKAQQRDEVRAAVERERQEKLVEEFLRFLARLAEFPVLWSFWCELPFKLGEVSTEINALLDQEESVNQ
;
A
#
# COMPACT_ATOMS: atom_id res chain seq x y z
N MET A 1 16.24 -2.16 0.77
CA MET A 1 15.87 -2.57 -0.61
C MET A 1 17.12 -2.53 -1.47
N THR A 2 17.48 -3.61 -2.17
CA THR A 2 18.76 -3.73 -2.90
C THR A 2 18.75 -2.91 -4.19
N ASN A 3 19.93 -2.62 -4.76
CA ASN A 3 20.05 -1.93 -6.04
C ASN A 3 19.39 -2.70 -7.18
N GLU A 4 19.44 -4.03 -7.15
CA GLU A 4 18.78 -4.89 -8.13
C GLU A 4 17.26 -4.72 -8.13
N THR A 5 16.62 -4.66 -6.95
CA THR A 5 15.17 -4.41 -6.84
C THR A 5 14.77 -3.09 -7.49
N LYS A 6 15.59 -2.04 -7.32
CA LYS A 6 15.34 -0.72 -7.93
C LYS A 6 15.44 -0.80 -9.46
N THR A 7 16.44 -1.51 -9.98
CA THR A 7 16.62 -1.72 -11.43
C THR A 7 15.47 -2.52 -12.03
N LYS A 8 15.03 -3.60 -11.36
CA LYS A 8 13.90 -4.42 -11.82
C LYS A 8 12.59 -3.63 -11.80
N ALA A 9 12.32 -2.89 -10.73
CA ALA A 9 11.16 -2.00 -10.66
C ALA A 9 11.19 -0.90 -11.74
N TYR A 10 12.35 -0.37 -12.09
CA TYR A 10 12.48 0.59 -13.19
C TYR A 10 12.15 -0.05 -14.54
N LYS A 11 12.61 -1.27 -14.81
CA LYS A 11 12.23 -2.00 -16.03
C LYS A 11 10.72 -2.27 -16.08
N CYS A 12 10.10 -2.65 -14.96
CA CYS A 12 8.64 -2.76 -14.87
C CYS A 12 7.96 -1.44 -15.20
N LEU A 13 8.44 -0.33 -14.64
CA LEU A 13 7.89 1.00 -14.93
C LEU A 13 7.96 1.34 -16.43
N GLN A 14 9.07 1.05 -17.10
CA GLN A 14 9.20 1.29 -18.54
C GLN A 14 8.16 0.51 -19.34
N ALA A 15 7.90 -0.75 -18.99
CA ALA A 15 6.87 -1.56 -19.63
C ALA A 15 5.46 -0.97 -19.38
N LEU A 16 5.14 -0.60 -18.14
CA LEU A 16 3.86 0.05 -17.80
C LEU A 16 3.66 1.35 -18.61
N LEU A 17 4.70 2.17 -18.76
CA LEU A 17 4.64 3.44 -19.51
C LEU A 17 4.50 3.26 -21.03
N ARG A 18 4.76 2.05 -21.54
CA ARG A 18 4.44 1.64 -22.91
C ARG A 18 3.00 1.14 -23.06
N GLY A 19 2.23 1.09 -21.98
CA GLY A 19 0.86 0.55 -21.98
C GLY A 19 0.83 -0.97 -21.88
N GLU A 20 1.94 -1.60 -21.51
CA GLU A 20 1.98 -3.05 -21.36
C GLU A 20 1.31 -3.49 -20.08
N VAL A 21 0.51 -4.55 -20.19
CA VAL A 21 0.09 -5.36 -19.04
C VAL A 21 1.23 -6.30 -18.68
N ILE A 22 1.61 -6.32 -17.40
CA ILE A 22 2.67 -7.16 -16.86
C ILE A 22 2.04 -8.27 -16.03
N HIS A 23 2.37 -9.50 -16.41
CA HIS A 23 2.04 -10.71 -15.68
C HIS A 23 3.31 -11.37 -15.14
N ARG A 24 3.21 -12.22 -14.12
CA ARG A 24 4.39 -12.91 -13.53
C ARG A 24 5.21 -13.67 -14.59
N LYS A 25 4.56 -14.36 -15.52
CA LYS A 25 5.24 -15.09 -16.62
C LYS A 25 6.00 -14.13 -17.54
N LYS A 26 5.39 -12.99 -17.87
CA LYS A 26 5.96 -11.96 -18.74
C LYS A 26 7.23 -11.33 -18.16
N LEU A 27 7.38 -11.26 -16.83
CA LEU A 27 8.63 -10.80 -16.21
C LEU A 27 9.83 -11.70 -16.54
N GLY A 28 9.62 -13.02 -16.57
CA GLY A 28 10.63 -13.99 -16.97
C GLY A 28 11.00 -13.84 -18.44
N ASP A 29 10.00 -13.71 -19.31
CA ASP A 29 10.19 -13.51 -20.76
C ASP A 29 10.95 -12.22 -21.09
N MET A 30 10.77 -11.18 -20.26
CA MET A 30 11.46 -9.88 -20.41
C MET A 30 12.86 -9.86 -19.78
N GLY A 31 13.32 -10.95 -19.16
CA GLY A 31 14.61 -11.00 -18.44
C GLY A 31 14.69 -9.99 -17.29
N ILE A 32 13.55 -9.65 -16.70
CA ILE A 32 13.46 -8.68 -15.59
C ILE A 32 13.65 -9.39 -14.26
N ALA A 33 13.16 -10.62 -14.12
CA ALA A 33 13.11 -11.33 -12.87
C ALA A 33 13.24 -12.84 -13.11
N ASP A 34 13.85 -13.56 -12.16
CA ASP A 34 13.81 -15.02 -12.16
C ASP A 34 12.37 -15.48 -11.88
N THR A 35 12.03 -16.72 -12.24
CA THR A 35 10.67 -17.28 -12.17
C THR A 35 9.99 -17.16 -10.79
N ASN A 36 10.78 -16.95 -9.72
CA ASN A 36 10.36 -16.83 -8.32
C ASN A 36 10.31 -15.39 -7.79
N ASP A 37 10.69 -14.38 -8.57
CA ASP A 37 10.58 -12.99 -8.13
C ASP A 37 9.12 -12.52 -8.11
N SER A 38 8.77 -11.80 -7.05
CA SER A 38 7.41 -11.31 -6.85
C SER A 38 7.18 -10.02 -7.64
N LEU A 39 6.49 -10.14 -8.78
CA LEU A 39 5.94 -8.99 -9.53
C LEU A 39 5.17 -8.02 -8.62
N HIS A 40 4.45 -8.59 -7.65
CA HIS A 40 3.72 -7.82 -6.65
C HIS A 40 4.64 -6.91 -5.83
N SER A 41 5.85 -7.35 -5.47
CA SER A 41 6.82 -6.53 -4.74
C SER A 41 7.27 -5.31 -5.55
N TYR A 42 7.45 -5.45 -6.87
CA TYR A 42 7.81 -4.34 -7.75
C TYR A 42 6.66 -3.36 -7.94
N ALA A 43 5.46 -3.87 -8.22
CA ALA A 43 4.26 -3.05 -8.33
C ALA A 43 3.96 -2.30 -7.02
N SER A 44 4.04 -3.00 -5.88
CA SER A 44 3.88 -2.44 -4.55
C SER A 44 4.93 -1.36 -4.25
N TYR A 45 6.20 -1.57 -4.63
CA TYR A 45 7.23 -0.53 -4.49
C TYR A 45 6.91 0.72 -5.32
N LEU A 46 6.57 0.55 -6.61
CA LEU A 46 6.23 1.66 -7.51
C LEU A 46 5.03 2.46 -6.97
N ARG A 47 3.99 1.77 -6.50
CA ARG A 47 2.79 2.40 -5.95
C ARG A 47 3.04 3.03 -4.59
N ASN A 48 3.52 2.26 -3.63
CA ASN A 48 3.51 2.66 -2.21
C ASN A 48 4.72 3.52 -1.80
N GLN A 49 5.82 3.49 -2.56
CA GLN A 49 7.03 4.26 -2.26
C GLN A 49 7.33 5.33 -3.31
N ARG A 50 6.95 5.11 -4.57
CA ARG A 50 7.14 6.09 -5.64
C ARG A 50 5.86 6.83 -6.03
N PHE A 51 4.71 6.40 -5.52
CA PHE A 51 3.40 7.00 -5.79
C PHE A 51 3.10 7.04 -7.29
N ILE A 52 3.42 5.94 -7.96
CA ILE A 52 3.10 5.70 -9.37
C ILE A 52 1.75 4.97 -9.43
N PRO A 53 0.81 5.38 -10.30
CA PRO A 53 -0.53 4.81 -10.39
C PRO A 53 -0.47 3.45 -11.10
N VAL A 54 -0.02 2.44 -10.37
CA VAL A 54 -0.06 1.05 -10.83
C VAL A 54 -1.40 0.47 -10.42
N GLU A 55 -2.15 0.00 -11.41
CA GLU A 55 -3.42 -0.68 -11.26
C GLU A 55 -3.19 -2.20 -11.32
N SER A 56 -4.11 -2.97 -10.73
CA SER A 56 -4.05 -4.43 -10.77
C SER A 56 -5.41 -5.06 -10.97
N SER A 57 -5.45 -6.13 -11.76
CA SER A 57 -6.64 -6.98 -11.94
C SER A 57 -6.32 -8.43 -11.55
N LYS A 58 -7.22 -9.05 -10.78
CA LYS A 58 -7.07 -10.44 -10.36
C LYS A 58 -7.62 -11.36 -11.46
N ASN A 59 -6.80 -12.32 -11.86
CA ASN A 59 -7.15 -13.32 -12.86
C ASN A 59 -7.91 -14.51 -12.22
N PRO A 60 -8.66 -15.30 -13.01
CA PRO A 60 -9.37 -16.47 -12.52
C PRO A 60 -8.48 -17.54 -11.85
N ASP A 61 -7.21 -17.60 -12.25
CA ASP A 61 -6.20 -18.51 -11.68
C ASP A 61 -5.58 -17.99 -10.36
N GLY A 62 -6.07 -16.86 -9.84
CA GLY A 62 -5.59 -16.24 -8.61
C GLY A 62 -4.33 -15.37 -8.78
N THR A 63 -3.76 -15.29 -9.98
CA THR A 63 -2.66 -14.37 -10.27
C THR A 63 -3.16 -12.94 -10.45
N CYS A 64 -2.25 -11.96 -10.47
CA CYS A 64 -2.58 -10.57 -10.74
C CYS A 64 -1.83 -10.06 -11.96
N ASP A 65 -2.55 -9.37 -12.83
CA ASP A 65 -2.00 -8.50 -13.86
C ASP A 65 -1.82 -7.10 -13.32
N TYR A 66 -0.74 -6.44 -13.74
CA TYR A 66 -0.43 -5.06 -13.37
C TYR A 66 -0.31 -4.21 -14.61
N PHE A 67 -0.94 -3.04 -14.58
CA PHE A 67 -0.98 -2.13 -15.72
C PHE A 67 -1.07 -0.68 -15.25
N MET A 68 -0.97 0.24 -16.19
CA MET A 68 -1.26 1.66 -15.99
C MET A 68 -2.22 2.08 -17.08
N SER A 69 -3.35 2.70 -16.71
CA SER A 69 -4.32 3.13 -17.71
C SER A 69 -3.74 4.16 -18.68
N PRO A 70 -4.23 4.24 -19.94
CA PRO A 70 -3.74 5.20 -20.93
C PRO A 70 -3.80 6.66 -20.45
N LYS A 71 -4.82 7.00 -19.66
CA LYS A 71 -4.97 8.31 -19.01
C LYS A 71 -3.81 8.59 -18.07
N GLU A 72 -3.49 7.65 -17.19
CA GLU A 72 -2.43 7.81 -16.20
C GLU A 72 -1.03 7.81 -16.85
N ILE A 73 -0.82 7.06 -17.93
CA ILE A 73 0.42 7.15 -18.75
C ILE A 73 0.57 8.55 -19.34
N THR A 74 -0.52 9.11 -19.87
CA THR A 74 -0.51 10.46 -20.47
C THR A 74 -0.21 11.52 -19.41
N ARG A 75 -0.84 11.44 -18.24
CA ARG A 75 -0.55 12.31 -17.09
C ARG A 75 0.89 12.19 -16.63
N TYR A 76 1.44 10.97 -16.56
CA TYR A 76 2.82 10.74 -16.12
C TYR A 76 3.87 11.38 -17.05
N LYS A 77 3.58 11.47 -18.35
CA LYS A 77 4.47 12.09 -19.35
C LYS A 77 4.38 13.62 -19.36
N ASN A 78 3.32 14.21 -18.80
CA ASN A 78 3.16 15.64 -18.65
C ASN A 78 3.72 16.11 -17.29
N PRO A 79 4.73 17.00 -17.23
CA PRO A 79 5.36 17.43 -15.97
C PRO A 79 4.39 18.02 -14.94
N GLU A 80 3.40 18.81 -15.38
CA GLU A 80 2.44 19.47 -14.49
C GLU A 80 1.45 18.46 -13.92
N LEU A 81 0.86 17.63 -14.79
CA LEU A 81 -0.12 16.61 -14.39
C LEU A 81 0.51 15.48 -13.58
N LYS A 82 1.81 15.20 -13.78
CA LYS A 82 2.56 14.18 -13.05
C LYS A 82 2.68 14.51 -11.57
N ALA A 83 2.91 15.78 -11.22
CA ALA A 83 2.98 16.20 -9.82
C ALA A 83 1.63 15.96 -9.13
N GLN A 84 0.55 16.44 -9.75
CA GLN A 84 -0.81 16.23 -9.27
C GLN A 84 -1.15 14.74 -9.11
N GLN A 85 -0.89 13.93 -10.14
CA GLN A 85 -1.09 12.47 -10.11
C GLN A 85 -0.37 11.83 -8.93
N ARG A 86 0.88 12.24 -8.68
CA ARG A 86 1.69 11.67 -7.60
C ARG A 86 1.12 11.96 -6.22
N ASP A 87 0.56 13.15 -6.03
CA ASP A 87 -0.06 13.53 -4.76
C ASP A 87 -1.42 12.83 -4.56
N GLU A 88 -2.21 12.67 -5.63
CA GLU A 88 -3.43 11.85 -5.61
C GLU A 88 -3.13 10.40 -5.21
N VAL A 89 -2.11 9.78 -5.82
CA VAL A 89 -1.71 8.40 -5.49
C VAL A 89 -1.19 8.31 -4.06
N ARG A 90 -0.43 9.32 -3.58
CA ARG A 90 0.03 9.36 -2.18
C ARG A 90 -1.15 9.39 -1.22
N ALA A 91 -2.12 10.26 -1.45
CA ALA A 91 -3.31 10.36 -0.61
C ALA A 91 -4.10 9.05 -0.59
N ALA A 92 -4.28 8.40 -1.75
CA ALA A 92 -4.96 7.11 -1.84
C ALA A 92 -4.21 6.00 -1.06
N VAL A 93 -2.88 5.92 -1.21
CA VAL A 93 -2.05 4.94 -0.49
C VAL A 93 -2.11 5.17 1.02
N GLU A 94 -2.08 6.42 1.47
CA GLU A 94 -2.13 6.74 2.90
C GLU A 94 -3.49 6.40 3.50
N ARG A 95 -4.57 6.74 2.79
CA ARG A 95 -5.92 6.36 3.18
C ARG A 95 -6.07 4.84 3.33
N GLU A 96 -5.57 4.06 2.37
CA GLU A 96 -5.61 2.59 2.46
C GLU A 96 -4.82 2.04 3.65
N ARG A 97 -3.70 2.68 4.01
CA ARG A 97 -2.92 2.29 5.21
C ARG A 97 -3.72 2.55 6.48
N GLN A 98 -4.36 3.72 6.57
CA GLN A 98 -5.21 4.06 7.70
C GLN A 98 -6.38 3.09 7.83
N GLU A 99 -7.08 2.80 6.72
CA GLU A 99 -8.17 1.81 6.69
C GLU A 99 -7.69 0.43 7.17
N LYS A 100 -6.50 -0.02 6.76
CA LYS A 100 -5.92 -1.30 7.19
C LYS A 100 -5.59 -1.32 8.69
N LEU A 101 -5.04 -0.22 9.23
CA LEU A 101 -4.75 -0.12 10.66
C LEU A 101 -6.03 -0.18 11.50
N VAL A 102 -7.09 0.49 11.05
CA VAL A 102 -8.42 0.41 11.69
C VAL A 102 -8.96 -1.02 11.63
N GLU A 103 -8.87 -1.69 10.48
CA GLU A 103 -9.32 -3.08 10.34
C GLU A 103 -8.55 -4.03 11.28
N GLU A 104 -7.23 -3.89 11.37
CA GLU A 104 -6.38 -4.67 12.29
C GLU A 104 -6.75 -4.41 13.75
N PHE A 105 -7.01 -3.15 14.12
CA PHE A 105 -7.45 -2.78 15.47
C PHE A 105 -8.82 -3.40 15.81
N LEU A 106 -9.79 -3.32 14.91
CA LEU A 106 -11.12 -3.93 15.12
C LEU A 106 -11.03 -5.45 15.26
N ARG A 107 -10.20 -6.12 14.44
CA ARG A 107 -9.95 -7.56 14.55
C ARG A 107 -9.31 -7.93 15.89
N PHE A 108 -8.41 -7.09 16.38
CA PHE A 108 -7.79 -7.28 17.69
C PHE A 108 -8.84 -7.18 18.81
N LEU A 109 -9.69 -6.15 18.80
CA LEU A 109 -10.79 -6.01 19.77
C LEU A 109 -11.76 -7.21 19.74
N ALA A 110 -12.11 -7.69 18.56
CA ALA A 110 -12.97 -8.89 18.41
C ALA A 110 -12.33 -10.12 19.07
N ARG A 111 -11.02 -10.32 18.90
CA ARG A 111 -10.28 -11.42 19.55
C ARG A 111 -10.20 -11.27 21.08
N LEU A 112 -10.05 -10.05 21.58
CA LEU A 112 -10.10 -9.81 23.04
C LEU A 112 -11.44 -10.23 23.64
N ALA A 113 -12.55 -9.94 22.94
CA ALA A 113 -13.88 -10.34 23.38
C ALA A 113 -14.10 -11.86 23.29
N GLU A 114 -13.55 -12.52 22.27
CA GLU A 114 -13.70 -13.97 22.06
C GLU A 114 -12.85 -14.81 23.05
N PHE A 115 -11.72 -14.29 23.51
CA PHE A 115 -10.78 -15.03 24.37
C PHE A 115 -10.56 -14.33 25.72
N PRO A 116 -11.28 -14.71 26.78
CA PRO A 116 -11.14 -14.12 28.11
C PRO A 116 -9.71 -14.15 28.68
N VAL A 117 -8.90 -15.14 28.28
CA VAL A 117 -7.48 -15.22 28.67
C VAL A 117 -6.64 -14.12 28.04
N LEU A 118 -6.92 -13.74 26.78
CA LEU A 118 -6.25 -12.61 26.13
C LEU A 118 -6.65 -11.29 26.78
N TRP A 119 -7.90 -11.17 27.24
CA TRP A 119 -8.35 -10.01 28.02
C TRP A 119 -7.61 -9.87 29.35
N SER A 120 -7.48 -10.95 30.13
CA SER A 120 -6.72 -10.94 31.38
C SER A 120 -5.25 -10.59 31.15
N PHE A 121 -4.60 -11.25 30.17
CA PHE A 121 -3.23 -10.92 29.77
C PHE A 121 -3.08 -9.46 29.35
N TRP A 122 -4.02 -8.94 28.56
CA TRP A 122 -4.04 -7.53 28.14
C TRP A 122 -4.14 -6.56 29.31
N CYS A 123 -4.96 -6.87 30.32
CA CYS A 123 -5.07 -6.08 31.56
C CYS A 123 -3.81 -6.16 32.45
N GLU A 124 -3.04 -7.24 32.32
CA GLU A 124 -1.80 -7.48 33.08
C GLU A 124 -0.55 -6.86 32.41
N LEU A 125 -0.65 -6.40 31.15
CA LEU A 125 0.46 -5.76 30.46
C LEU A 125 0.85 -4.44 31.16
N PRO A 126 2.15 -4.16 31.36
CA PRO A 126 2.64 -3.01 32.13
C PRO A 126 2.48 -1.65 31.42
N PHE A 127 1.96 -1.61 30.20
CA PHE A 127 1.66 -0.37 29.50
C PHE A 127 0.32 0.15 30.01
N LYS A 128 0.29 1.33 30.64
CA LYS A 128 -0.94 1.86 31.23
C LYS A 128 -1.94 2.17 30.12
N LEU A 129 -2.97 1.36 29.98
CA LEU A 129 -4.13 1.64 29.12
C LEU A 129 -4.71 3.04 29.36
N GLY A 130 -4.60 3.56 30.58
CA GLY A 130 -4.94 4.95 30.91
C GLY A 130 -4.07 6.00 30.20
N GLU A 131 -2.77 5.73 29.98
CA GLU A 131 -1.87 6.62 29.22
C GLU A 131 -2.21 6.59 27.72
N VAL A 132 -2.44 5.39 27.16
CA VAL A 132 -2.88 5.23 25.76
C VAL A 132 -4.24 5.88 25.52
N SER A 133 -5.19 5.71 26.45
CA SER A 133 -6.50 6.38 26.37
C SER A 133 -6.38 7.90 26.49
N THR A 134 -5.46 8.40 27.31
CA THR A 134 -5.21 9.85 27.45
C THR A 134 -4.61 10.42 26.17
N GLU A 135 -3.64 9.73 25.57
CA GLU A 135 -3.04 10.15 24.29
C GLU A 135 -4.03 10.07 23.13
N ILE A 136 -4.84 9.01 23.05
CA ILE A 136 -5.90 8.90 22.03
C ILE A 136 -6.92 10.02 22.19
N ASN A 137 -7.40 10.30 23.40
CA ASN A 137 -8.35 11.39 23.65
C ASN A 137 -7.73 12.76 23.33
N ALA A 138 -6.47 12.99 23.68
CA ALA A 138 -5.77 14.23 23.34
C ALA A 138 -5.60 14.43 21.82
N LEU A 139 -5.41 13.35 21.06
CA LEU A 139 -5.36 13.39 19.59
C LEU A 139 -6.73 13.69 18.98
N LEU A 140 -7.81 13.13 19.54
CA LEU A 140 -9.18 13.38 19.10
C LEU A 140 -9.63 14.83 19.39
N ASP A 141 -9.31 15.36 20.58
CA ASP A 141 -9.62 16.74 20.96
C ASP A 141 -8.87 17.77 20.08
N GLN A 142 -7.66 17.42 19.61
CA GLN A 142 -6.92 18.26 18.66
C GLN A 142 -7.57 18.32 17.29
N GLU A 143 -8.14 17.22 16.77
CA GLU A 143 -8.87 17.23 15.49
C GLU A 143 -10.17 18.06 15.54
N GLU A 144 -10.88 18.10 16.68
CA GLU A 144 -12.06 18.95 16.84
C GLU A 144 -11.71 20.44 16.85
N SER A 145 -10.56 20.81 17.43
CA SER A 145 -10.10 22.21 17.50
C SER A 145 -9.55 22.76 16.18
N VAL A 146 -9.10 21.91 15.26
CA VAL A 146 -8.57 22.30 13.93
C VAL A 146 -9.69 22.43 12.88
N ASN A 147 -10.85 21.83 13.12
CA ASN A 147 -12.01 21.87 12.23
C ASN A 147 -13.10 22.89 12.64
N GLN A 148 -12.83 23.75 13.62
CA GLN A 148 -13.64 24.92 14.01
C GLN A 148 -13.03 26.21 13.49
#